data_AF-A0A3D0QLN1-F1
#
_entry.id   AF-A0A3D0QLN1-F1
#
_cell.length_a   1.000
_cell.length_b   1.000
_cell.length_c   1.000
_cell.angle_alpha   90.00
_cell.angle_beta   90.00
_cell.angle_gamma   90.00
#
_symmetry.space_group_name_H-M   'P 1'
#
loop_
_entity.id
_entity.type
_entity.pdbx_description
1 polymer ?
#
loop_
_entity_poly.entity_id
_entity_poly.type
_entity_poly.pdbx_seq_one_letter_code
_entity_poly.pdbx_strand_id
1 'polypeptide(L)'
;MVPTILLSQGRTQPAPVKPPDTSGFTSGSHHWYSIGDEEHVINPLPAQRRYKSSEVSKIADNILLYQKTNGGWPKNYDMLAILAAEQRDALLKSRSETNTTIDNGATHEQVQYLARAFTLTAIPRHREACLRGLDYLLNAQYANGGWPQFFPDTSGYRKYITFNDGAMIGVMKVLFDIIEDKPHFDFVDEVRRARAQQAFDKGIDAILRCQIIENG
;
A
#
# COMPACT_ATOMS: atom_id res chain seq x y z
N MET A 1 6.11 55.19 37.14
CA MET A 1 5.34 54.00 36.74
C MET A 1 5.46 53.86 35.23
N VAL A 2 6.19 52.85 34.76
CA VAL A 2 6.33 52.54 33.32
C VAL A 2 5.37 51.38 33.03
N PRO A 3 4.47 51.47 32.04
CA PRO A 3 3.55 50.37 31.75
C PRO A 3 4.27 49.29 30.96
N THR A 4 4.34 48.09 31.53
CA THR A 4 4.81 46.87 30.88
C THR A 4 3.77 46.42 29.85
N ILE A 5 4.10 46.53 28.56
CA ILE A 5 3.32 45.95 27.48
C ILE A 5 3.66 44.46 27.41
N LEU A 6 2.72 43.59 27.79
CA LEU A 6 2.81 42.15 27.51
C LEU A 6 2.51 41.93 26.03
N LEU A 7 3.55 41.63 25.25
CA LEU A 7 3.41 41.08 23.90
C LEU A 7 2.93 39.63 24.01
N SER A 8 1.67 39.37 23.66
CA SER A 8 1.17 38.00 23.49
C SER A 8 1.86 37.39 22.26
N GLN A 9 2.75 36.43 22.50
CA GLN A 9 3.29 35.57 21.45
C GLN A 9 2.13 34.80 20.81
N GLY A 10 1.70 35.23 19.63
CA GLY A 10 0.70 34.51 18.84
C GLY A 10 1.24 33.14 18.49
N ARG A 11 0.66 32.08 19.05
CA ARG A 11 0.90 30.72 18.58
C ARG A 11 0.37 30.63 17.16
N THR A 12 1.26 30.63 16.18
CA THR A 12 0.92 30.24 14.81
C THR A 12 0.34 28.84 14.87
N GLN A 13 -0.92 28.67 14.48
CA GLN A 13 -1.49 27.33 14.33
C GLN A 13 -0.63 26.56 13.31
N PRO A 14 -0.27 25.29 13.59
CA PRO A 14 0.44 24.49 12.62
C PRO A 14 -0.40 24.40 11.34
N ALA A 15 0.26 24.49 10.19
CA ALA A 15 -0.39 24.36 8.89
C ALA A 15 -1.23 23.07 8.84
N PRO A 16 -2.43 23.08 8.22
CA PRO A 16 -3.26 21.90 8.13
C PRO A 16 -2.49 20.79 7.43
N VAL A 17 -2.34 19.66 8.11
CA VAL A 17 -1.58 18.54 7.58
C VAL A 17 -2.34 17.93 6.40
N LYS A 18 -1.69 17.86 5.24
CA LYS A 18 -2.31 17.35 4.01
C LYS A 18 -2.58 15.84 4.17
N PRO A 19 -3.80 15.36 3.83
CA PRO A 19 -4.08 13.93 3.86
C PRO A 19 -3.21 13.16 2.85
N PRO A 20 -2.95 11.85 3.08
CA PRO A 20 -2.24 11.03 2.12
C PRO A 20 -2.99 10.97 0.78
N ASP A 21 -2.24 10.89 -0.31
CA ASP A 21 -2.83 10.74 -1.64
C ASP A 21 -3.56 9.40 -1.75
N THR A 22 -4.73 9.42 -2.42
CA THR A 22 -5.56 8.24 -2.68
C THR A 22 -5.57 7.86 -4.15
N SER A 23 -4.84 8.57 -5.02
CA SER A 23 -4.82 8.33 -6.46
C SER A 23 -4.35 6.91 -6.82
N GLY A 24 -3.46 6.33 -6.02
CA GLY A 24 -3.00 4.93 -6.14
C GLY A 24 -4.13 3.89 -6.08
N PHE A 25 -5.27 4.21 -5.46
CA PHE A 25 -6.42 3.30 -5.39
C PHE A 25 -7.39 3.43 -6.57
N THR A 26 -7.12 4.31 -7.53
CA THR A 26 -8.05 4.59 -8.64
C THR A 26 -8.23 3.38 -9.56
N SER A 27 -7.16 2.65 -9.88
CA SER A 27 -7.25 1.44 -10.71
C SER A 27 -8.14 0.40 -10.03
N GLY A 28 -7.83 0.03 -8.78
CA GLY A 28 -8.64 -0.91 -8.01
C GLY A 28 -10.11 -0.50 -7.88
N SER A 29 -10.38 0.79 -7.64
CA SER A 29 -11.74 1.32 -7.59
C SER A 29 -12.47 1.22 -8.93
N HIS A 30 -11.82 1.55 -10.05
CA HIS A 30 -12.42 1.45 -11.37
C HIS A 30 -12.78 0.00 -11.69
N HIS A 31 -11.85 -0.94 -11.47
CA HIS A 31 -12.12 -2.36 -11.65
C HIS A 31 -13.30 -2.84 -10.81
N TRP A 32 -13.37 -2.45 -9.53
CA TRP A 32 -14.44 -2.90 -8.64
C TRP A 32 -15.86 -2.54 -9.12
N TYR A 33 -16.03 -1.38 -9.75
CA TYR A 33 -17.33 -0.90 -10.21
C TYR A 33 -17.65 -1.24 -11.66
N SER A 34 -16.63 -1.48 -12.50
CA SER A 34 -16.80 -1.58 -13.95
C SER A 34 -16.53 -2.96 -14.51
N ILE A 35 -15.84 -3.83 -13.77
CA ILE A 35 -15.41 -5.14 -14.24
C ILE A 35 -15.83 -6.19 -13.22
N GLY A 36 -16.63 -7.17 -13.64
CA GLY A 36 -16.91 -8.35 -12.82
C GLY A 36 -15.65 -9.19 -12.67
N ASP A 37 -15.27 -9.49 -11.44
CA ASP A 37 -14.15 -10.36 -11.09
C ASP A 37 -14.67 -11.48 -10.19
N GLU A 38 -14.57 -12.72 -10.64
CA GLU A 38 -15.06 -13.89 -9.89
C GLU A 38 -14.25 -14.15 -8.61
N GLU A 39 -13.06 -13.56 -8.48
CA GLU A 39 -12.23 -13.66 -7.28
C GLU A 39 -12.62 -12.64 -6.19
N HIS A 40 -13.62 -11.78 -6.44
CA HIS A 40 -14.10 -10.85 -5.44
C HIS A 40 -14.84 -11.55 -4.29
N VAL A 41 -14.40 -11.26 -3.07
CA VAL A 41 -15.08 -11.66 -1.83
C VAL A 41 -16.35 -10.84 -1.62
N ILE A 42 -16.34 -9.57 -2.07
CA ILE A 42 -17.47 -8.65 -1.95
C ILE A 42 -17.68 -7.85 -3.24
N ASN A 43 -18.94 -7.56 -3.54
CA ASN A 43 -19.35 -6.74 -4.66
C ASN A 43 -19.81 -5.34 -4.20
N PRO A 44 -19.74 -4.32 -5.08
CA PRO A 44 -20.28 -3.00 -4.76
C PRO A 44 -21.79 -3.06 -4.55
N LEU A 45 -22.29 -2.31 -3.56
CA LEU A 45 -23.72 -2.11 -3.34
C LEU A 45 -24.24 -0.92 -4.17
N PRO A 46 -25.55 -0.89 -4.50
CA PRO A 46 -26.17 0.28 -5.10
C PRO A 46 -25.88 1.55 -4.28
N ALA A 47 -25.40 2.60 -4.96
CA ALA A 47 -25.02 3.87 -4.34
C ALA A 47 -24.01 3.73 -3.16
N GLN A 48 -23.04 2.79 -3.28
CA GLN A 48 -21.96 2.63 -2.32
C GLN A 48 -21.26 3.98 -2.06
N ARG A 49 -21.37 4.46 -0.82
CA ARG A 49 -20.73 5.72 -0.40
C ARG A 49 -19.23 5.54 -0.25
N ARG A 50 -18.49 6.64 -0.37
CA ARG A 50 -17.03 6.69 -0.18
C ARG A 50 -16.66 7.65 0.95
N TYR A 51 -15.59 7.32 1.68
CA TYR A 51 -14.93 8.25 2.60
C TYR A 51 -14.32 9.42 1.83
N LYS A 52 -14.30 10.59 2.45
CA LYS A 52 -13.51 11.73 1.94
C LYS A 52 -12.03 11.47 2.17
N SER A 53 -11.16 11.98 1.31
CA SER A 53 -9.69 11.85 1.47
C SER A 53 -9.17 12.35 2.83
N SER A 54 -9.87 13.31 3.45
CA SER A 54 -9.57 13.81 4.80
C SER A 54 -9.86 12.81 5.92
N GLU A 55 -10.64 11.75 5.69
CA GLU A 55 -11.00 10.74 6.69
C GLU A 55 -9.94 9.63 6.81
N VAL A 56 -8.68 10.05 7.01
CA VAL A 56 -7.47 9.20 6.94
C VAL A 56 -7.57 7.92 7.75
N SER A 57 -7.94 8.02 9.04
CA SER A 57 -8.05 6.84 9.90
C SER A 57 -9.12 5.85 9.44
N LYS A 58 -10.22 6.34 8.86
CA LYS A 58 -11.30 5.47 8.36
C LYS A 58 -10.90 4.75 7.10
N ILE A 59 -10.18 5.42 6.19
CA ILE A 59 -9.63 4.79 4.98
C ILE A 59 -8.57 3.74 5.38
N ALA A 60 -7.66 4.08 6.30
CA ALA A 60 -6.67 3.13 6.80
C ALA A 60 -7.32 1.92 7.49
N ASP A 61 -8.33 2.12 8.34
CA ASP A 61 -9.10 1.02 8.93
C ASP A 61 -9.80 0.16 7.87
N ASN A 62 -10.29 0.79 6.80
CA ASN A 62 -10.89 0.07 5.67
C ASN A 62 -9.86 -0.81 4.96
N ILE A 63 -8.65 -0.28 4.68
CA ILE A 63 -7.54 -1.04 4.08
C ILE A 63 -7.21 -2.29 4.90
N LEU A 64 -7.23 -2.20 6.24
CA LEU A 64 -6.94 -3.33 7.15
C LEU A 64 -7.96 -4.48 7.04
N LEU A 65 -9.17 -4.23 6.56
CA LEU A 65 -10.18 -5.28 6.37
C LEU A 65 -9.79 -6.25 5.25
N TYR A 66 -9.09 -5.73 4.22
CA TYR A 66 -8.69 -6.49 3.04
C TYR A 66 -7.36 -7.24 3.19
N GLN A 67 -6.54 -6.90 4.19
CA GLN A 67 -5.22 -7.51 4.35
C GLN A 67 -5.34 -9.00 4.71
N LYS A 68 -4.73 -9.87 3.91
CA LYS A 68 -4.73 -11.32 4.13
C LYS A 68 -3.69 -11.73 5.18
N THR A 69 -3.72 -12.97 5.64
CA THR A 69 -2.81 -13.48 6.69
C THR A 69 -1.35 -13.43 6.30
N ASN A 70 -1.03 -13.60 5.01
CA ASN A 70 0.33 -13.48 4.48
C ASN A 70 0.85 -12.04 4.38
N GLY A 71 0.03 -11.03 4.69
CA GLY A 71 0.40 -9.62 4.74
C GLY A 71 0.09 -8.82 3.47
N GLY A 72 -0.21 -9.47 2.34
CA GLY A 72 -0.56 -8.81 1.09
C GLY A 72 -2.04 -8.41 1.01
N TRP A 73 -2.39 -7.76 -0.09
CA TRP A 73 -3.76 -7.37 -0.42
C TRP A 73 -4.22 -7.99 -1.74
N PRO A 74 -5.52 -8.32 -1.86
CA PRO A 74 -6.12 -8.57 -3.16
C PRO A 74 -6.27 -7.27 -3.94
N LYS A 75 -6.43 -7.37 -5.26
CA LYS A 75 -6.66 -6.22 -6.15
C LYS A 75 -8.15 -5.92 -6.34
N ASN A 76 -8.44 -4.88 -7.11
CA ASN A 76 -9.77 -4.60 -7.65
C ASN A 76 -10.84 -4.25 -6.61
N TYR A 77 -10.48 -3.56 -5.52
CA TYR A 77 -11.43 -2.98 -4.57
C TYR A 77 -11.24 -1.47 -4.43
N ASP A 78 -12.34 -0.74 -4.19
CA ASP A 78 -12.27 0.66 -3.77
C ASP A 78 -11.96 0.76 -2.27
N MET A 79 -10.71 1.08 -1.94
CA MET A 79 -10.26 1.25 -0.54
C MET A 79 -11.00 2.38 0.18
N LEU A 80 -11.66 3.29 -0.53
CA LEU A 80 -12.42 4.39 0.07
C LEU A 80 -13.89 4.02 0.32
N ALA A 81 -14.37 2.87 -0.14
CA ALA A 81 -15.77 2.49 -0.01
C ALA A 81 -16.18 2.30 1.46
N ILE A 82 -17.28 2.91 1.86
CA ILE A 82 -17.88 2.73 3.19
C ILE A 82 -18.64 1.41 3.19
N LEU A 83 -18.02 0.36 3.69
CA LEU A 83 -18.55 -1.00 3.64
C LEU A 83 -19.74 -1.23 4.58
N ALA A 84 -20.73 -2.00 4.13
CA ALA A 84 -21.81 -2.53 4.97
C ALA A 84 -21.29 -3.60 5.94
N ALA A 85 -22.09 -3.97 6.96
CA ALA A 85 -21.67 -4.94 7.96
C ALA A 85 -21.34 -6.30 7.34
N GLU A 86 -22.17 -6.74 6.41
CA GLU A 86 -22.07 -8.02 5.72
C GLU A 86 -20.81 -8.07 4.83
N GLN A 87 -20.47 -6.96 4.17
CA GLN A 87 -19.24 -6.84 3.40
C GLN A 87 -18.00 -6.95 4.31
N ARG A 88 -18.01 -6.28 5.47
CA ARG A 88 -16.91 -6.38 6.44
C ARG A 88 -16.75 -7.81 6.96
N ASP A 89 -17.86 -8.46 7.31
CA ASP A 89 -17.85 -9.83 7.82
C ASP A 89 -17.33 -10.84 6.78
N ALA A 90 -17.70 -10.67 5.51
CA ALA A 90 -17.18 -11.50 4.42
C ALA A 90 -15.65 -11.32 4.25
N LEU A 91 -15.16 -10.09 4.26
CA LEU A 91 -13.71 -9.81 4.21
C LEU A 91 -12.97 -10.45 5.37
N LEU A 92 -13.48 -10.31 6.60
CA LEU A 92 -12.88 -10.90 7.80
C LEU A 92 -12.79 -12.44 7.71
N LYS A 93 -13.82 -13.10 7.18
CA LYS A 93 -13.85 -14.56 6.96
C LYS A 93 -12.87 -15.01 5.87
N SER A 94 -12.60 -14.16 4.88
CA SER A 94 -11.70 -14.46 3.76
C SER A 94 -10.20 -14.26 4.06
N ARG A 95 -9.81 -13.87 5.27
CA ARG A 95 -8.43 -13.45 5.58
C ARG A 95 -7.37 -14.54 5.31
N SER A 96 -7.74 -15.80 5.38
CA SER A 96 -6.83 -16.94 5.12
C SER A 96 -6.61 -17.22 3.63
N GLU A 97 -7.36 -16.58 2.73
CA GLU A 97 -7.13 -16.70 1.29
C GLU A 97 -5.77 -16.11 0.89
N THR A 98 -5.23 -16.62 -0.21
CA THR A 98 -3.89 -16.31 -0.72
C THR A 98 -3.93 -15.56 -2.05
N ASN A 99 -5.07 -14.96 -2.40
CA ASN A 99 -5.31 -14.14 -3.60
C ASN A 99 -4.68 -12.74 -3.52
N THR A 100 -3.45 -12.66 -3.02
CA THR A 100 -2.70 -11.41 -2.85
C THR A 100 -1.74 -11.17 -4.00
N THR A 101 -1.61 -9.90 -4.38
CA THR A 101 -0.94 -9.49 -5.61
C THR A 101 -0.33 -8.10 -5.50
N ILE A 102 0.52 -7.76 -6.46
CA ILE A 102 1.05 -6.41 -6.71
C ILE A 102 0.44 -5.74 -7.95
N ASP A 103 -0.52 -6.41 -8.60
CA ASP A 103 -1.23 -5.90 -9.79
C ASP A 103 -2.22 -4.80 -9.44
N ASN A 104 -2.51 -3.89 -10.38
CA ASN A 104 -3.48 -2.79 -10.19
C ASN A 104 -3.26 -1.93 -8.94
N GLY A 105 -1.99 -1.74 -8.54
CA GLY A 105 -1.64 -0.96 -7.36
C GLY A 105 -1.74 -1.74 -6.04
N ALA A 106 -2.11 -3.01 -6.08
CA ALA A 106 -2.33 -3.79 -4.88
C ALA A 106 -1.03 -3.96 -4.06
N THR A 107 -1.20 -4.08 -2.76
CA THR A 107 -0.18 -4.17 -1.73
C THR A 107 0.73 -2.94 -1.61
N HIS A 108 1.39 -2.47 -2.67
CA HIS A 108 2.37 -1.38 -2.56
C HIS A 108 1.70 -0.02 -2.27
N GLU A 109 0.52 0.27 -2.85
CA GLU A 109 -0.22 1.51 -2.52
C GLU A 109 -0.79 1.47 -1.09
N GLN A 110 -1.23 0.30 -0.62
CA GLN A 110 -1.70 0.11 0.76
C GLN A 110 -0.56 0.32 1.76
N VAL A 111 0.64 -0.21 1.48
CA VAL A 111 1.83 0.02 2.31
C VAL A 111 2.16 1.52 2.37
N GLN A 112 2.23 2.21 1.23
CA GLN A 112 2.49 3.65 1.19
C GLN A 112 1.44 4.47 1.95
N TYR A 113 0.15 4.13 1.77
CA TYR A 113 -0.92 4.84 2.45
C TYR A 113 -0.87 4.62 3.96
N LEU A 114 -0.69 3.38 4.42
CA LEU A 114 -0.64 3.05 5.84
C LEU A 114 0.56 3.67 6.55
N ALA A 115 1.72 3.73 5.90
CA ALA A 115 2.91 4.41 6.38
C ALA A 115 2.61 5.89 6.68
N ARG A 116 2.05 6.61 5.69
CA ARG A 116 1.66 8.02 5.84
C ARG A 116 0.54 8.21 6.86
N ALA A 117 -0.49 7.35 6.83
CA ALA A 117 -1.60 7.40 7.77
C ALA A 117 -1.12 7.23 9.22
N PHE A 118 -0.18 6.31 9.47
CA PHE A 118 0.42 6.13 10.79
C PHE A 118 1.21 7.38 11.22
N THR A 119 2.04 7.96 10.35
CA THR A 119 2.77 9.19 10.68
C THR A 119 1.84 10.35 11.08
N LEU A 120 0.66 10.42 10.48
CA LEU A 120 -0.33 11.47 10.78
C LEU A 120 -1.15 11.20 12.05
N THR A 121 -1.41 9.94 12.36
CA THR A 121 -2.44 9.57 13.35
C THR A 121 -1.88 8.85 14.58
N ALA A 122 -0.64 8.37 14.49
CA ALA A 122 0.03 7.52 15.47
C ALA A 122 -0.75 6.25 15.87
N ILE A 123 -1.68 5.77 15.03
CA ILE A 123 -2.52 4.60 15.32
C ILE A 123 -1.71 3.30 15.12
N PRO A 124 -1.40 2.52 16.19
CA PRO A 124 -0.42 1.43 16.09
C PRO A 124 -0.80 0.33 15.10
N ARG A 125 -2.09 -0.01 14.97
CA ARG A 125 -2.53 -1.04 14.02
C ARG A 125 -2.23 -0.71 12.56
N HIS A 126 -2.12 0.57 12.19
CA HIS A 126 -1.75 0.99 10.84
C HIS A 126 -0.27 0.72 10.57
N ARG A 127 0.59 0.98 11.56
CA ARG A 127 2.02 0.61 11.52
C ARG A 127 2.19 -0.90 11.35
N GLU A 128 1.52 -1.70 12.19
CA GLU A 128 1.67 -3.16 12.14
C GLU A 128 1.19 -3.74 10.81
N ALA A 129 0.08 -3.25 10.27
CA ALA A 129 -0.40 -3.64 8.95
C ALA A 129 0.57 -3.23 7.83
N CYS A 130 1.15 -2.03 7.91
CA CYS A 130 2.18 -1.55 6.98
C CYS A 130 3.41 -2.48 6.98
N LEU A 131 3.94 -2.83 8.15
CA LEU A 131 5.11 -3.69 8.28
C LEU A 131 4.85 -5.11 7.73
N ARG A 132 3.65 -5.66 7.97
CA ARG A 132 3.26 -6.95 7.36
C ARG A 132 3.18 -6.88 5.84
N GLY A 133 2.72 -5.75 5.29
CA GLY A 133 2.72 -5.51 3.85
C GLY A 133 4.12 -5.40 3.27
N LEU A 134 5.02 -4.67 3.95
CA LEU A 134 6.43 -4.59 3.58
C LEU A 134 7.09 -5.97 3.60
N ASP A 135 6.85 -6.77 4.64
CA ASP A 135 7.38 -8.13 4.73
C ASP A 135 6.86 -9.02 3.60
N TYR A 136 5.58 -8.90 3.23
CA TYR A 136 5.03 -9.58 2.06
C TYR A 136 5.80 -9.22 0.79
N LEU A 137 6.03 -7.93 0.53
CA LEU A 137 6.77 -7.47 -0.65
C LEU A 137 8.20 -8.02 -0.66
N LEU A 138 8.90 -7.96 0.47
CA LEU A 138 10.26 -8.50 0.61
C LEU A 138 10.32 -10.01 0.44
N ASN A 139 9.33 -10.75 0.94
CA ASN A 139 9.28 -12.21 0.85
C ASN A 139 8.87 -12.71 -0.54
N ALA A 140 8.11 -11.91 -1.30
CA ALA A 140 7.69 -12.24 -2.65
C ALA A 140 8.82 -12.12 -3.69
N GLN A 141 9.93 -11.44 -3.37
CA GLN A 141 11.02 -11.24 -4.32
C GLN A 141 11.72 -12.57 -4.64
N TYR A 142 11.91 -12.83 -5.93
CA TYR A 142 12.70 -13.97 -6.40
C TYR A 142 14.19 -13.79 -6.13
N ALA A 143 14.92 -14.91 -6.11
CA ALA A 143 16.38 -14.89 -5.95
C ALA A 143 17.09 -14.06 -7.05
N ASN A 144 16.51 -13.99 -8.25
CA ASN A 144 17.01 -13.19 -9.37
C ASN A 144 16.58 -11.71 -9.33
N GLY A 145 15.89 -11.26 -8.28
CA GLY A 145 15.54 -9.85 -8.03
C GLY A 145 14.19 -9.38 -8.56
N GLY A 146 13.51 -10.16 -9.42
CA GLY A 146 12.17 -9.83 -9.90
C GLY A 146 11.06 -10.17 -8.91
N TRP A 147 9.85 -9.66 -9.18
CA TRP A 147 8.64 -9.98 -8.42
C TRP A 147 7.58 -10.65 -9.28
N PRO A 148 6.89 -11.70 -8.78
CA PRO A 148 5.71 -12.23 -9.44
C PRO A 148 4.52 -11.27 -9.33
N GLN A 149 3.52 -11.47 -10.18
CA GLN A 149 2.26 -10.71 -10.07
C GLN A 149 1.51 -11.11 -8.79
N PHE A 150 1.44 -12.40 -8.48
CA PHE A 150 0.82 -12.94 -7.27
C PHE A 150 1.85 -13.69 -6.44
N PHE A 151 1.65 -13.69 -5.12
CA PHE A 151 2.44 -14.49 -4.20
C PHE A 151 1.52 -14.94 -3.05
N PRO A 152 1.47 -16.23 -2.70
CA PRO A 152 2.32 -17.34 -3.14
C PRO A 152 1.89 -18.03 -4.45
N ASP A 153 0.80 -17.61 -5.09
CA ASP A 153 0.30 -18.27 -6.31
C ASP A 153 1.25 -18.08 -7.50
N THR A 154 1.83 -19.18 -7.97
CA THR A 154 2.73 -19.22 -9.13
C THR A 154 2.08 -19.86 -10.36
N SER A 155 0.75 -19.92 -10.43
CA SER A 155 0.04 -20.50 -11.58
C SER A 155 0.11 -19.61 -12.82
N GLY A 156 0.06 -20.24 -14.00
CA GLY A 156 -0.03 -19.54 -15.28
C GLY A 156 1.03 -18.45 -15.47
N TYR A 157 0.59 -17.26 -15.88
CA TYR A 157 1.46 -16.09 -16.08
C TYR A 157 1.80 -15.36 -14.78
N ARG A 158 1.11 -15.64 -13.66
CA ARG A 158 1.26 -14.93 -12.39
C ARG A 158 2.67 -15.05 -11.79
N LYS A 159 3.40 -16.10 -12.17
CA LYS A 159 4.80 -16.37 -11.76
C LYS A 159 5.86 -15.53 -12.48
N TYR A 160 5.53 -14.82 -13.56
CA TYR A 160 6.55 -14.08 -14.31
C TYR A 160 6.93 -12.79 -13.59
N ILE A 161 8.15 -12.31 -13.84
CA ILE A 161 8.56 -10.98 -13.39
C ILE A 161 7.58 -9.96 -13.97
N THR A 162 6.86 -9.25 -13.10
CA THR A 162 5.69 -8.47 -13.52
C THR A 162 5.99 -6.98 -13.56
N PHE A 163 6.31 -6.51 -14.76
CA PHE A 163 6.40 -5.07 -15.06
C PHE A 163 5.03 -4.45 -15.41
N ASN A 164 4.05 -5.27 -15.79
CA ASN A 164 2.68 -4.84 -16.13
C ASN A 164 2.09 -3.93 -15.06
N ASP A 165 1.34 -2.90 -15.48
CA ASP A 165 0.69 -1.90 -14.62
C ASP A 165 1.63 -1.22 -13.61
N GLY A 166 2.94 -1.19 -13.91
CA GLY A 166 3.95 -0.65 -13.03
C GLY A 166 4.11 -1.44 -11.73
N ALA A 167 3.64 -2.69 -11.66
CA ALA A 167 3.58 -3.49 -10.43
C ALA A 167 4.95 -3.58 -9.71
N MET A 168 5.98 -4.09 -10.40
CA MET A 168 7.34 -4.13 -9.84
C MET A 168 7.87 -2.74 -9.51
N ILE A 169 7.57 -1.72 -10.33
CA ILE A 169 8.01 -0.34 -10.07
C ILE A 169 7.35 0.25 -8.81
N GLY A 170 6.09 -0.10 -8.54
CA GLY A 170 5.38 0.26 -7.31
C GLY A 170 6.05 -0.31 -6.06
N VAL A 171 6.45 -1.59 -6.12
CA VAL A 171 7.27 -2.21 -5.07
C VAL A 171 8.60 -1.48 -4.89
N MET A 172 9.31 -1.23 -5.99
CA MET A 172 10.60 -0.55 -5.97
C MET A 172 10.51 0.86 -5.35
N LYS A 173 9.41 1.59 -5.58
CA LYS A 173 9.16 2.91 -4.94
C LYS A 173 9.00 2.81 -3.42
N VAL A 174 8.32 1.78 -2.92
CA VAL A 174 8.22 1.54 -1.45
C VAL A 174 9.61 1.34 -0.87
N LEU A 175 10.41 0.46 -1.48
CA LEU A 175 11.77 0.16 -1.01
C LEU A 175 12.66 1.40 -1.08
N PHE A 176 12.57 2.17 -2.17
CA PHE A 176 13.32 3.40 -2.34
C PHE A 176 12.98 4.46 -1.29
N ASP A 177 11.70 4.65 -0.96
CA ASP A 177 11.30 5.58 0.10
C ASP A 177 11.87 5.18 1.48
N ILE A 178 12.04 3.89 1.74
CA ILE A 178 12.68 3.38 2.97
C ILE A 178 14.18 3.65 2.95
N ILE A 179 14.85 3.43 1.81
CA ILE A 179 16.29 3.65 1.63
C ILE A 179 16.64 5.15 1.73
N GLU A 180 15.76 6.00 1.21
CA GLU A 180 15.92 7.46 1.22
C GLU A 180 15.42 8.13 2.52
N ASP A 181 15.26 7.34 3.59
CA ASP A 181 14.85 7.79 4.91
C ASP A 181 13.64 8.75 4.88
N LYS A 182 12.62 8.42 4.08
CA LYS A 182 11.43 9.27 4.05
C LYS A 182 10.72 9.23 5.41
N PRO A 183 10.27 10.39 5.95
CA PRO A 183 9.69 10.47 7.29
C PRO A 183 8.50 9.54 7.54
N HIS A 184 7.75 9.18 6.49
CA HIS A 184 6.64 8.25 6.62
C HIS A 184 7.06 6.80 6.86
N PHE A 185 8.35 6.46 6.79
CA PHE A 185 8.91 5.15 7.11
C PHE A 185 9.90 5.15 8.29
N ASP A 186 10.00 6.24 9.07
CA ASP A 186 10.91 6.36 10.22
C ASP A 186 10.77 5.22 11.24
N PHE A 187 9.59 4.60 11.31
CA PHE A 187 9.29 3.51 12.24
C PHE A 187 9.77 2.12 11.79
N VAL A 188 10.29 1.99 10.56
CA VAL A 188 10.82 0.75 10.00
C VAL A 188 12.18 0.48 10.63
N ASP A 189 12.35 -0.73 11.18
CA ASP A 189 13.60 -1.15 11.84
C ASP A 189 14.74 -1.40 10.85
N GLU A 190 15.97 -1.38 11.39
CA GLU A 190 17.20 -1.59 10.64
C GLU A 190 17.27 -2.92 9.89
N VAL A 191 16.66 -3.98 10.42
CA VAL A 191 16.65 -5.29 9.76
C VAL A 191 15.83 -5.22 8.47
N ARG A 192 14.65 -4.59 8.52
CA ARG A 192 13.82 -4.36 7.33
C ARG A 192 14.45 -3.37 6.37
N ARG A 193 15.14 -2.32 6.86
CA ARG A 193 15.87 -1.36 6.02
C ARG A 193 16.99 -2.04 5.23
N ALA A 194 17.82 -2.86 5.88
CA ALA A 194 18.86 -3.62 5.21
C ALA A 194 18.29 -4.59 4.15
N ARG A 195 17.17 -5.26 4.46
CA ARG A 195 16.46 -6.11 3.50
C ARG A 195 15.90 -5.30 2.32
N ALA A 196 15.36 -4.11 2.57
CA ALA A 196 14.85 -3.22 1.54
C ALA A 196 15.96 -2.76 0.58
N GLN A 197 17.13 -2.37 1.11
CA GLN A 197 18.30 -2.04 0.30
C GLN A 197 18.71 -3.21 -0.60
N GLN A 198 18.90 -4.40 0.00
CA GLN A 198 19.29 -5.59 -0.76
C GLN A 198 18.26 -5.94 -1.84
N ALA A 199 16.97 -5.84 -1.51
CA ALA A 199 15.90 -6.14 -2.45
C ALA A 199 15.85 -5.11 -3.59
N PHE A 200 16.04 -3.82 -3.28
CA PHE A 200 16.09 -2.76 -4.29
C PHE A 200 17.27 -2.98 -5.26
N ASP A 201 18.47 -3.24 -4.76
CA ASP A 201 19.66 -3.48 -5.60
C ASP A 201 19.45 -4.66 -6.55
N LYS A 202 18.89 -5.76 -6.05
CA LYS A 202 18.53 -6.92 -6.88
C LYS A 202 17.42 -6.59 -7.89
N GLY A 203 16.46 -5.75 -7.51
CA GLY A 203 15.40 -5.29 -8.40
C GLY A 203 15.94 -4.48 -9.57
N ILE A 204 16.90 -3.59 -9.33
CA ILE A 204 17.60 -2.85 -10.39
C ILE A 204 18.35 -3.81 -11.32
N ASP A 205 19.13 -4.74 -10.76
CA ASP A 205 19.84 -5.75 -11.56
C ASP A 205 18.88 -6.62 -12.40
N ALA A 206 17.73 -7.01 -11.85
CA ALA A 206 16.69 -7.73 -12.60
C ALA A 206 16.13 -6.90 -13.76
N ILE A 207 15.84 -5.62 -13.54
CA ILE A 207 15.37 -4.69 -14.59
C ILE A 207 16.39 -4.63 -15.73
N LEU A 208 17.67 -4.41 -15.41
CA LEU A 208 18.74 -4.30 -16.41
C LEU A 208 18.91 -5.60 -17.21
N ARG A 209 18.85 -6.76 -16.53
CA ARG A 209 18.93 -8.07 -17.19
C ARG A 209 17.71 -8.42 -18.04
N CYS A 210 16.57 -7.80 -17.79
CA CYS A 210 15.34 -7.97 -18.58
C CYS A 210 15.22 -6.99 -19.75
N GLN A 211 16.16 -6.06 -19.92
CA GLN A 211 16.12 -5.12 -21.03
C GLN A 211 16.24 -5.85 -22.37
N ILE A 212 15.31 -5.54 -23.29
CA ILE A 212 15.38 -6.03 -24.67
C ILE A 212 16.47 -5.24 -25.38
N ILE A 213 17.48 -5.94 -25.91
CA ILE A 213 18.55 -5.35 -26.72
C ILE A 213 18.21 -5.61 -28.19
N GLU A 214 17.92 -4.54 -28.92
CA GLU A 214 17.64 -4.60 -30.36
C GLU A 214 18.75 -3.86 -31.10
N ASN A 215 19.64 -4.61 -31.77
CA ASN A 215 20.78 -4.12 -32.56
C ASN A 215 21.97 -3.50 -31.79
N GLY A 216 22.19 -3.93 -30.54
CA GLY A 216 23.34 -3.52 -29.71
C GLY A 216 23.06 -2.25 -28.92
#